data_AF-A0A950XLD4-F1
#
_entry.id   AF-A0A950XLD4-F1
#
_cell.length_a   1.000
_cell.length_b   1.000
_cell.length_c   1.000
_cell.angle_alpha   90.00
_cell.angle_beta   90.00
_cell.angle_gamma   90.00
#
_symmetry.space_group_name_H-M   'P 1'
#
loop_
_entity.id
_entity.type
_entity.pdbx_description
1 polymer ?
#
loop_
_entity_poly.entity_id
_entity_poly.type
_entity_poly.pdbx_seq_one_letter_code
_entity_poly.pdbx_strand_id
1 'polypeptide(L)' 'GGQLSHGRTHGMGLLHEAVSQLRGEAGERQVADARVGVVSSGGLTPSGVLLLRADT' A
#
# COMPACT_ATOMS: atom_id res chain seq x y z
N GLY A 1 3.32 -3.16 11.05
CA GLY A 1 3.37 -2.50 9.73
C GLY A 1 2.52 -1.24 9.74
N GLY A 2 2.36 -0.56 8.59
CA GLY A 2 1.47 0.61 8.51
C GLY A 2 1.91 1.79 9.38
N GLN A 3 0.98 2.71 9.66
CA GLN A 3 1.28 4.00 10.31
C GLN A 3 1.80 3.89 11.76
N LEU A 4 1.55 2.77 12.45
CA LEU A 4 2.03 2.54 13.82
C LEU A 4 3.49 2.08 13.88
N SER A 5 4.03 1.51 12.80
CA SER A 5 5.39 0.93 12.81
C SER A 5 6.33 1.51 11.75
N HIS A 6 5.82 1.92 10.58
CA HIS A 6 6.64 2.50 9.49
C HIS A 6 6.72 4.04 9.55
N GLY A 7 6.08 4.66 10.54
CA GLY A 7 5.99 6.10 10.67
C GLY A 7 4.92 6.74 9.78
N ARG A 8 4.70 8.04 9.99
CA ARG A 8 3.67 8.85 9.33
C ARG A 8 4.19 9.51 8.05
N THR A 9 4.37 8.72 7.00
CA THR A 9 4.86 9.19 5.68
C THR A 9 3.75 9.66 4.74
N HIS A 10 2.68 10.27 5.26
CA HIS A 10 1.53 10.74 4.46
C HIS A 10 1.02 9.69 3.45
N GLY A 11 0.89 8.43 3.87
CA GLY A 11 0.45 7.33 3.01
C GLY A 11 1.49 6.79 2.03
N MET A 12 2.66 7.41 1.87
CA MET A 12 3.71 6.93 0.95
C MET A 12 4.22 5.53 1.32
N GLY A 13 4.34 5.22 2.62
CA GLY A 13 4.70 3.86 3.06
C GLY A 13 3.64 2.81 2.71
N LEU A 14 2.36 3.19 2.71
CA LEU A 14 1.27 2.30 2.27
C LEU A 14 1.28 2.12 0.76
N LEU A 15 1.58 3.19 0.01
CA LEU A 15 1.72 3.12 -1.44
C LEU A 15 2.88 2.21 -1.85
N HIS A 16 4.05 2.37 -1.21
CA HIS A 16 5.20 1.49 -1.43
C HIS A 16 4.86 0.04 -1.15
N GLU A 17 4.28 -0.26 0.02
CA GLU A 17 3.89 -1.63 0.37
C GLU A 17 2.89 -2.21 -0.64
N ALA A 18 1.86 -1.46 -1.03
CA ALA A 18 0.89 -1.93 -2.02
C ALA A 18 1.54 -2.26 -3.37
N VAL A 19 2.49 -1.44 -3.83
CA VAL A 19 3.24 -1.72 -5.06
C VAL A 19 4.12 -2.96 -4.91
N SER A 20 4.85 -3.11 -3.81
CA SER A 20 5.66 -4.32 -3.55
C SER A 20 4.80 -5.58 -3.51
N GLN A 21 3.62 -5.52 -2.86
CA GLN A 21 2.67 -6.63 -2.79
C GLN A 21 2.15 -7.01 -4.17
N LEU A 22 1.72 -6.04 -4.97
CA LEU A 22 1.21 -6.25 -6.33
C LEU A 22 2.28 -6.77 -7.30
N ARG A 23 3.56 -6.52 -7.01
CA ARG A 23 4.70 -7.01 -7.80
C ARG A 23 5.22 -8.38 -7.37
N GLY A 24 4.75 -8.93 -6.25
CA GLY A 24 5.31 -10.16 -5.70
C GLY A 24 6.65 -9.98 -4.99
N GLU A 25 6.98 -8.74 -4.59
CA GLU A 25 8.28 -8.34 -4.04
C GLU A 25 8.24 -8.12 -2.52
N ALA A 26 7.15 -8.48 -1.83
CA ALA A 26 6.97 -8.17 -0.41
C ALA A 26 7.62 -9.17 0.58
N GLY A 27 8.35 -10.16 0.08
CA GLY A 27 9.08 -11.14 0.88
C GLY A 27 8.17 -11.94 1.81
N GLU A 28 8.54 -12.11 3.08
CA GLU A 28 7.73 -12.84 4.07
C GLU A 28 6.33 -12.26 4.32
N ARG A 29 6.09 -11.00 3.91
CA ARG A 29 4.79 -10.33 4.06
C ARG A 29 3.89 -10.52 2.85
N GLN A 30 4.33 -11.26 1.83
CA GLN A 30 3.62 -11.39 0.56
C GLN A 30 2.21 -11.93 0.76
N VAL A 31 1.23 -11.18 0.26
CA VAL A 31 -0.15 -11.63 0.13
C VAL A 31 -0.23 -12.51 -1.11
N ALA A 32 -0.78 -13.71 -0.94
CA ALA A 32 -0.98 -14.66 -2.02
C ALA A 32 -1.88 -14.07 -3.11
N ASP A 33 -1.48 -14.21 -4.37
CA ASP A 33 -2.23 -13.80 -5.56
C ASP A 33 -2.74 -12.34 -5.52
N ALA A 34 -1.93 -11.42 -4.97
CA ALA A 34 -2.28 -10.00 -4.92
C ALA A 34 -2.36 -9.39 -6.33
N ARG A 35 -3.56 -9.06 -6.79
CA ARG A 35 -3.81 -8.40 -8.10
C ARG A 35 -4.43 -7.01 -7.99
N VAL A 36 -5.03 -6.68 -6.85
CA VAL A 36 -5.73 -5.41 -6.61
C VAL A 36 -5.38 -4.90 -5.21
N GLY A 37 -5.10 -3.60 -5.10
CA GLY A 37 -4.81 -2.96 -3.83
C GLY A 37 -5.49 -1.60 -3.71
N VAL A 38 -5.90 -1.22 -2.51
CA VAL A 38 -6.43 0.11 -2.19
C VAL A 38 -5.52 0.77 -1.17
N VAL A 39 -5.14 2.02 -1.43
CA VAL A 39 -4.32 2.82 -0.52
C VAL A 39 -5.01 4.14 -0.25
N SER A 40 -5.06 4.55 1.01
CA SER A 40 -5.48 5.89 1.40
C SER A 40 -4.34 6.68 2.01
N SER A 41 -4.36 7.99 1.80
CA SER A 41 -3.49 8.95 2.48
C SER A 41 -4.34 9.94 3.27
N GLY A 42 -3.86 10.29 4.47
CA GLY A 42 -4.53 11.21 5.38
C GLY A 42 -5.56 10.53 6.29
N GLY A 43 -5.80 11.15 7.45
CA GLY A 43 -6.92 10.79 8.35
C GLY A 43 -7.98 11.89 8.44
N LEU A 44 -7.74 13.02 7.76
CA LEU A 44 -8.52 14.25 7.69
C LEU A 44 -8.16 15.00 6.38
N THR A 45 -8.74 16.17 6.12
CA THR A 45 -8.46 16.96 4.91
C THR A 45 -7.06 17.61 4.97
N PRO A 46 -6.25 17.55 3.88
CA PRO A 46 -6.50 16.83 2.63
C PRO A 46 -6.23 15.32 2.75
N SER A 47 -7.10 14.51 2.13
CA SER A 47 -6.99 13.06 2.04
C SER A 47 -7.19 12.58 0.60
N GLY A 48 -6.65 11.42 0.26
CA GLY A 48 -6.79 10.81 -1.06
C GLY A 48 -6.89 9.30 -0.99
N VAL A 49 -7.41 8.70 -2.07
CA VAL A 49 -7.50 7.24 -2.24
C VAL A 49 -7.03 6.85 -3.64
N LEU A 50 -6.33 5.73 -3.73
CA LEU A 50 -5.84 5.14 -4.97
C LEU A 50 -6.29 3.68 -5.04
N LEU A 51 -6.87 3.30 -6.18
CA LEU A 51 -7.10 1.91 -6.56
C LEU A 51 -5.98 1.50 -7.52
N LEU A 52 -5.22 0.47 -7.15
CA LEU A 52 -4.09 -0.05 -7.91
C LEU A 52 -4.42 -1.45 -8.42
N ARG A 53 -4.00 -1.74 -9.65
CA ARG A 53 -4.19 -3.04 -10.29
C ARG A 53 -2.89 -3.49 -10.96
N ALA A 54 -2.62 -4.78 -10.90
CA ALA A 54 -1.62 -5.44 -11.74
C ALA A 54 -2.33 -6.32 -12.76
N ASP A 55 -1.96 -6.20 -14.04
CA ASP A 55 -2.58 -6.94 -15.15
C ASP A 55 -1.88 -8.28 -15.46
N THR A 56 -0.70 -8.48 -14.89
CA THR A 56 0.01 -9.76 -14.84
C THR A 56 -0.69 -10.73 -13.90
#